data_AF-X0S0W5-F1
#
_entry.id   AF-X0S0W5-F1
#
_cell.length_a   1.000
_cell.length_b   1.000
_cell.length_c   1.000
_cell.angle_alpha   90.00
_cell.angle_beta   90.00
_cell.angle_gamma   90.00
#
_symmetry.space_group_name_H-M   'P 1'
#
loop_
_entity.id
_entity.type
_entity.pdbx_description
1 polymer ?
#
loop_
_entity_poly.entity_id
_entity_poly.type
_entity_poly.pdbx_seq_one_letter_code
_entity_poly.pdbx_strand_id
1 'polypeptide(L)'
;MARIFKPKYPKMRMVEGPDGKKRREPVKDGKGRAVYKESRKWYIEYRDASDSVRRVPGYSDKMATEQLAADLERRAARERVGVIEVSHD
;
A
#
# COMPACT_ATOMS: atom_id res chain seq x y z
N MET A 1 -9.47 -13.30 -2.19
CA MET A 1 -9.54 -12.58 -0.91
C MET A 1 -8.48 -11.51 -0.89
N ALA A 2 -8.94 -10.27 -0.88
CA ALA A 2 -8.08 -9.11 -0.79
C ALA A 2 -7.44 -9.03 0.59
N ARG A 3 -6.15 -8.69 0.63
CA ARG A 3 -5.38 -8.49 1.84
C ARG A 3 -5.36 -7.01 2.17
N ILE A 4 -5.76 -6.67 3.39
CA ILE A 4 -5.70 -5.30 3.91
C ILE A 4 -4.59 -5.20 4.94
N PHE A 5 -3.70 -4.23 4.77
CA PHE A 5 -2.56 -4.05 5.67
C PHE A 5 -2.11 -2.59 5.75
N LYS A 6 -1.41 -2.23 6.83
CA LYS A 6 -0.69 -0.95 6.94
C LYS A 6 0.79 -1.19 6.72
N PRO A 7 1.36 -0.75 5.57
CA PRO A 7 2.79 -0.88 5.37
C PRO A 7 3.55 -0.06 6.41
N LYS A 8 4.66 -0.64 6.88
CA LYS A 8 5.62 0.01 7.78
C LYS A 8 6.84 0.41 6.97
N TYR A 9 7.23 1.68 7.06
CA TYR A 9 8.40 2.21 6.37
C TYR A 9 9.45 2.64 7.39
N PRO A 10 10.75 2.35 7.18
CA PRO A 10 11.79 2.91 8.02
C PRO A 10 11.76 4.43 7.90
N LYS A 11 11.78 5.12 9.03
CA LYS A 11 11.94 6.57 9.04
C LYS A 11 13.35 6.88 8.55
N MET A 12 13.47 7.46 7.36
CA MET A 12 14.77 7.82 6.79
C MET A 12 15.16 9.23 7.24
N ARG A 13 16.44 9.46 7.50
CA ARG A 13 17.04 10.79 7.62
C ARG A 13 18.12 10.97 6.56
N MET A 14 18.36 12.22 6.18
CA MET A 14 19.57 12.54 5.43
C MET A 14 20.74 12.65 6.39
N VAL A 15 21.83 12.01 6.04
CA VAL A 15 23.12 12.18 6.70
C VAL A 15 24.13 12.65 5.67
N GLU A 16 25.11 13.40 6.12
CA GLU A 16 26.29 13.69 5.33
C GLU A 16 27.35 12.63 5.64
N GLY A 17 27.82 11.94 4.61
CA GLY A 17 28.91 11.00 4.74
C GLY A 17 30.24 11.72 4.97
N PRO A 18 31.29 10.99 5.41
CA PRO A 18 32.63 11.56 5.57
C PRO A 18 33.23 12.09 4.25
N ASP A 19 32.66 11.66 3.11
CA ASP A 19 32.95 12.11 1.75
C ASP A 19 32.17 13.38 1.34
N GLY A 20 31.41 14.01 2.25
CA GLY A 20 30.57 15.18 1.98
C GLY A 20 29.29 14.88 1.18
N LYS A 21 29.02 13.62 0.85
CA LYS A 21 27.84 13.23 0.06
C LYS A 21 26.66 12.96 0.97
N LYS A 22 25.49 13.49 0.59
CA LYS A 22 24.23 13.23 1.30
C LYS A 22 23.70 11.84 0.96
N ARG A 23 23.36 11.05 1.98
CA ARG A 23 22.78 9.71 1.84
C ARG A 23 21.55 9.58 2.73
N ARG A 24 20.62 8.70 2.34
CA ARG A 24 19.45 8.38 3.16
C ARG A 24 19.75 7.16 4.02
N GLU A 25 19.70 7.34 5.34
CA GLU A 25 19.88 6.26 6.30
C GLU A 25 18.63 6.10 7.18
N PRO A 26 18.30 4.88 7.64
CA PRO A 26 17.25 4.69 8.62
C PRO A 26 17.63 5.35 9.95
N VAL A 27 16.69 6.10 10.52
CA VAL A 27 16.78 6.62 11.89
C VAL A 27 16.84 5.42 12.84
N LYS A 28 17.83 5.40 13.71
CA LYS A 28 18.01 4.36 14.72
C LYS A 28 17.48 4.82 16.09
N ASP A 29 16.89 3.89 16.83
CA ASP A 29 16.52 4.03 18.24
C ASP A 29 17.78 3.98 19.15
N GLY A 30 17.63 4.26 20.44
CA GLY A 30 18.70 4.17 21.45
C GLY A 30 19.39 2.79 21.53
N LYS A 31 18.76 1.72 21.01
CA LYS A 31 19.35 0.38 20.89
C LYS A 31 19.93 0.07 19.49
N GLY A 32 20.05 1.07 18.62
CA GLY A 32 20.62 0.92 17.27
C GLY A 32 19.69 0.31 16.22
N ARG A 33 18.41 0.06 16.56
CA ARG A 33 17.42 -0.55 15.65
C ARG A 33 16.73 0.51 14.79
N ALA A 34 16.42 0.20 13.54
CA ALA A 34 15.68 1.13 12.67
C ALA A 34 14.29 1.43 13.24
N VAL A 35 13.94 2.72 13.31
CA VAL A 35 12.62 3.20 13.71
C VAL A 35 11.70 3.11 12.51
N TYR A 36 10.62 2.35 12.64
CA TYR A 36 9.59 2.21 11.61
C TYR A 36 8.39 3.11 11.91
N LYS A 37 7.79 3.63 10.84
CA LYS A 37 6.55 4.39 10.88
C LYS A 37 5.48 3.68 10.08
N GLU A 38 4.30 3.54 10.69
CA GLU A 38 3.13 3.00 10.01
C GLU A 38 2.58 4.02 9.01
N SER A 39 2.13 3.51 7.86
CA SER A 39 1.40 4.32 6.90
C SER A 39 0.13 4.89 7.52
N ARG A 40 -0.17 6.16 7.16
CA ARG A 40 -1.42 6.82 7.53
C ARG A 40 -2.64 6.21 6.86
N LYS A 41 -2.44 5.51 5.75
CA LYS A 41 -3.48 4.85 4.96
C LYS A 41 -3.32 3.34 5.04
N TRP A 42 -4.43 2.63 5.11
CA TRP A 42 -4.48 1.20 4.82
C TRP A 42 -4.24 0.97 3.33
N TYR A 43 -3.68 -0.18 2.99
CA TYR A 43 -3.48 -0.61 1.62
C TYR A 43 -4.25 -1.90 1.39
N ILE A 44 -4.80 -2.02 0.19
CA ILE A 44 -5.52 -3.19 -0.29
C ILE A 44 -4.65 -3.85 -1.35
N GLU A 45 -4.41 -5.13 -1.20
CA GLU A 45 -3.78 -5.99 -2.19
C GLU A 45 -4.81 -7.01 -2.66
N TYR A 46 -5.18 -6.98 -3.93
CA TYR A 46 -6.18 -7.86 -4.51
C TYR A 46 -5.71 -8.39 -5.87
N ARG A 47 -6.30 -9.49 -6.34
CA ARG A 47 -6.07 -9.99 -7.69
C ARG A 47 -7.11 -9.42 -8.64
N ASP A 48 -6.63 -8.83 -9.71
CA ASP A 48 -7.45 -8.26 -10.77
C ASP A 48 -7.94 -9.34 -11.74
N ALA A 49 -8.79 -9.00 -12.71
CA ALA A 49 -9.40 -9.96 -13.64
C ALA A 49 -8.36 -10.70 -14.49
N SER A 50 -7.21 -10.08 -14.75
CA SER A 50 -6.05 -10.67 -15.44
C SER A 50 -5.13 -11.49 -14.52
N ASP A 51 -5.60 -11.90 -13.34
CA ASP A 51 -4.84 -12.59 -12.28
C ASP A 51 -3.60 -11.82 -11.76
N SER A 52 -3.48 -10.54 -12.10
CA SER A 52 -2.39 -9.68 -11.66
C SER A 52 -2.65 -9.15 -10.25
N VAL A 53 -1.63 -9.17 -9.40
CA VAL A 53 -1.71 -8.60 -8.04
C VAL A 53 -1.61 -7.08 -8.13
N ARG A 54 -2.68 -6.40 -7.73
CA ARG A 54 -2.74 -4.93 -7.66
C ARG A 54 -2.74 -4.48 -6.22
N ARG A 55 -2.04 -3.37 -5.97
CA ARG A 55 -1.92 -2.77 -4.65
C ARG A 55 -2.39 -1.32 -4.71
N VAL A 56 -3.48 -1.03 -4.02
CA VAL A 56 -4.09 0.31 -4.03
C VAL A 56 -4.12 0.90 -2.63
N PRO A 57 -3.89 2.21 -2.48
CA PRO A 57 -4.08 2.89 -1.21
C PRO A 57 -5.57 3.00 -0.90
N GLY A 58 -5.96 2.55 0.28
CA GLY A 58 -7.29 2.76 0.84
C GLY A 58 -7.38 4.02 1.70
N TYR A 59 -8.27 3.99 2.67
CA TYR A 59 -8.54 5.09 3.59
C TYR A 59 -7.69 5.00 4.86
N SER A 60 -7.74 6.04 5.69
CA SER A 60 -7.14 6.01 7.03
C SER A 60 -7.95 5.16 8.01
N ASP A 61 -9.25 5.05 7.77
CA ASP A 61 -10.15 4.16 8.48
C ASP A 61 -10.12 2.74 7.90
N LYS A 62 -10.15 1.73 8.79
CA LYS A 62 -10.05 0.33 8.40
C LYS A 62 -11.35 -0.17 7.76
N MET A 63 -12.50 0.17 8.34
CA MET A 63 -13.80 -0.29 7.86
C MET A 63 -14.12 0.28 6.48
N ALA A 64 -13.82 1.56 6.27
CA ALA A 64 -13.93 2.18 4.93
C ALA A 64 -13.03 1.49 3.90
N THR A 65 -11.84 1.03 4.31
CA THR A 65 -10.93 0.29 3.44
C THR A 65 -11.44 -1.13 3.17
N GLU A 66 -12.07 -1.78 4.15
CA GLU A 66 -12.69 -3.11 3.99
C GLU A 66 -13.84 -3.07 2.98
N GLN A 67 -14.68 -2.03 3.02
CA GLN A 67 -15.73 -1.84 2.03
C GLN A 67 -15.16 -1.61 0.62
N LEU A 68 -14.13 -0.78 0.49
CA LEU A 68 -13.44 -0.56 -0.79
C LEU A 68 -12.80 -1.85 -1.32
N ALA A 69 -12.21 -2.68 -0.45
CA ALA A 69 -11.62 -3.95 -0.85
C ALA A 69 -12.69 -4.92 -1.38
N ALA A 70 -13.84 -5.00 -0.72
CA ALA A 70 -14.96 -5.82 -1.17
C ALA A 70 -15.51 -5.36 -2.53
N ASP A 71 -15.59 -4.05 -2.75
CA ASP A 71 -16.00 -3.48 -4.05
C ASP A 71 -15.02 -3.85 -5.17
N LEU A 72 -13.71 -3.71 -4.93
CA LEU A 72 -12.66 -4.08 -5.87
C LEU A 72 -12.68 -5.57 -6.23
N GLU A 73 -12.88 -6.46 -5.25
CA GLU A 73 -13.01 -7.90 -5.54
C GLU A 73 -14.26 -8.20 -6.36
N ARG A 74 -15.39 -7.55 -6.07
CA ARG A 74 -16.62 -7.72 -6.88
C ARG A 74 -16.42 -7.20 -8.30
N ARG A 75 -15.79 -6.04 -8.48
CA ARG A 75 -15.49 -5.48 -9.79
C ARG A 75 -14.58 -6.40 -10.59
N ALA A 76 -13.49 -6.88 -9.99
CA ALA A 76 -12.58 -7.83 -10.62
C ALA A 76 -13.29 -9.15 -11.00
N ALA A 77 -14.21 -9.63 -10.17
CA ALA A 77 -15.03 -10.80 -10.48
C ALA A 77 -15.97 -10.55 -11.68
N ARG A 78 -16.61 -9.38 -11.75
CA ARG A 78 -17.45 -8.97 -12.90
C ARG A 78 -16.64 -8.85 -14.19
N GLU A 79 -15.48 -8.21 -14.13
CA GLU A 79 -14.55 -8.08 -15.25
C GLU A 79 -14.08 -9.46 -15.76
N ARG A 80 -13.81 -10.40 -14.86
CA ARG A 80 -13.38 -11.77 -15.21
C ARG A 80 -14.45 -12.56 -15.96
N VAL A 81 -15.73 -12.32 -15.66
CA VAL A 81 -16.85 -12.96 -16.37
C VAL A 81 -17.30 -12.19 -17.62
N GLY A 82 -16.54 -11.18 -18.05
CA GLY A 82 -16.84 -10.40 -19.26
C GLY A 82 -17.96 -9.37 -19.10
N VAL A 83 -18.45 -9.13 -17.87
CA VAL A 83 -19.34 -8.00 -17.58
C VAL A 83 -18.46 -6.77 -17.38
N ILE A 84 -17.99 -6.24 -18.50
CA ILE A 84 -17.36 -4.93 -18.56
C ILE A 84 -18.53 -3.95 -18.45
N GLU A 85 -18.67 -3.23 -17.33
CA GLU A 85 -19.47 -2.01 -17.35
C GLU A 85 -18.79 -1.09 -18.36
N VAL A 86 -19.30 -1.09 -19.60
CA VAL A 86 -18.97 -0.11 -20.62
C VAL A 86 -19.50 1.20 -20.08
N SER A 87 -18.66 1.91 -19.34
CA SER A 87 -18.90 3.29 -18.96
C SER A 87 -18.78 4.09 -20.25
N HIS A 88 -19.92 4.39 -20.87
CA HIS A 88 -20.02 5.31 -21.99
C HIS A 88 -19.77 6.72 -21.42
N ASP A 89 -18.66 7.33 -21.83
CA ASP A 89 -18.38 8.77 -21.72
C ASP A 89 -18.66 9.42 -23.08
#